data_AF-A0A6P2BE49-F1
#
_entry.id   AF-A0A6P2BE49-F1
#
_cell.length_a   1.000
_cell.length_b   1.000
_cell.length_c   1.000
_cell.angle_alpha   90.00
_cell.angle_beta   90.00
_cell.angle_gamma   90.00
#
_symmetry.space_group_name_H-M   'P 1'
#
loop_
_entity.id
_entity.type
_entity.pdbx_description
1 polymer ?
#
loop_
_entity_poly.entity_id
_entity_poly.type
_entity_poly.pdbx_seq_one_letter_code
_entity_poly.pdbx_strand_id
1 'polypeptide(L)'
;MTARKSLTATRLEALGAGLDNWACVDAFCCWLAGTAWREGRVSDATILRWSRSDDLWWRRAAVVSTVPLNLKSRGGLGDTKRTLVICRTLIHDEEVMVQKAISWALRTLVPWNQKAVEAFLKEHSESISPLVRREVFRKLTTGKKN
;
A
#
# COMPACT_ATOMS: atom_id res chain seq x y z
N MET A 1 -22.37 17.85 -5.82
CA MET A 1 -21.42 16.71 -5.98
C MET A 1 -20.11 17.13 -5.31
N THR A 2 -19.61 16.44 -4.29
CA THR A 2 -18.34 16.86 -3.64
C THR A 2 -17.15 16.48 -4.53
N ALA A 3 -16.07 17.29 -4.52
CA ALA A 3 -14.89 17.08 -5.37
C ALA A 3 -14.35 15.64 -5.32
N ARG A 4 -14.35 15.03 -4.13
CA ARG A 4 -13.90 13.65 -3.89
C ARG A 4 -14.74 12.58 -4.58
N LYS A 5 -16.04 12.83 -4.80
CA LYS A 5 -16.95 11.91 -5.52
C LYS A 5 -16.70 11.89 -7.02
N SER A 6 -15.92 12.84 -7.53
CA SER A 6 -15.58 12.95 -8.95
C SER A 6 -14.23 12.32 -9.32
N LEU A 7 -13.56 11.66 -8.37
CA LEU A 7 -12.29 10.97 -8.62
C LEU A 7 -12.52 9.69 -9.42
N THR A 8 -11.96 9.66 -10.63
CA THR A 8 -11.89 8.49 -11.51
C THR A 8 -10.43 8.04 -11.66
N ALA A 9 -10.20 6.84 -12.21
CA ALA A 9 -8.85 6.36 -12.51
C ALA A 9 -8.05 7.36 -13.35
N THR A 10 -8.61 7.85 -14.46
CA THR A 10 -7.96 8.81 -15.36
C THR A 10 -7.59 10.12 -14.64
N ARG A 11 -8.47 10.64 -13.77
CA ARG A 11 -8.19 11.86 -13.02
C ARG A 11 -7.10 11.66 -11.98
N LEU A 12 -7.07 10.51 -11.32
CA LEU A 12 -5.99 10.17 -10.39
C LEU A 12 -4.65 10.01 -11.11
N GLU A 13 -4.64 9.39 -12.29
CA GLU A 13 -3.44 9.25 -13.11
C GLU A 13 -2.92 10.62 -13.57
N ALA A 14 -3.81 11.52 -13.99
CA ALA A 14 -3.43 12.90 -14.32
C ALA A 14 -2.89 13.67 -13.11
N LEU A 15 -3.48 13.51 -11.92
CA LEU A 15 -3.03 14.17 -10.69
C LEU A 15 -1.73 13.56 -10.14
N GLY A 16 -1.47 12.27 -10.40
CA GLY A 16 -0.26 11.57 -9.99
C GLY A 16 0.89 11.69 -10.98
N ALA A 17 0.64 12.26 -12.17
CA ALA A 17 1.67 12.46 -13.18
C ALA A 17 2.76 13.41 -12.66
N GLY A 18 4.02 12.99 -12.78
CA GLY A 18 5.18 13.77 -12.37
C GLY A 18 5.47 13.78 -10.86
N LEU A 19 4.79 12.94 -10.07
CA LEU A 19 5.19 12.71 -8.68
C LEU A 19 6.58 12.09 -8.64
N ASP A 20 7.51 12.71 -7.92
CA ASP A 20 8.94 12.40 -7.98
C ASP A 20 9.59 12.15 -6.60
N ASN A 21 8.78 12.16 -5.54
CA ASN A 21 9.26 11.98 -4.18
C ASN A 21 8.23 11.29 -3.27
N TRP A 22 8.74 10.66 -2.21
CA TRP A 22 7.93 9.83 -1.32
C TRP A 22 6.85 10.62 -0.58
N ALA A 23 7.09 11.89 -0.23
CA ALA A 23 6.15 12.68 0.55
C ALA A 23 4.91 13.03 -0.29
N CYS A 24 5.12 13.47 -1.54
CA CYS A 24 4.04 13.76 -2.46
C CYS A 24 3.24 12.50 -2.84
N VAL A 25 3.94 11.38 -3.12
CA VAL A 25 3.29 10.09 -3.41
C VAL A 25 2.44 9.61 -2.23
N ASP A 26 2.97 9.68 -1.01
CA ASP A 26 2.25 9.21 0.18
C ASP A 26 1.02 10.06 0.47
N ALA A 27 1.12 11.38 0.31
CA ALA A 27 -0.01 12.29 0.44
C ALA A 27 -1.07 11.99 -0.63
N PHE A 28 -0.67 11.88 -1.90
CA PHE A 28 -1.56 11.52 -3.01
C PHE A 28 -2.31 10.22 -2.72
N CYS A 29 -1.61 9.17 -2.28
CA CYS A 29 -2.21 7.87 -2.02
C CYS A 29 -3.12 7.87 -0.80
N CYS A 30 -2.68 8.49 0.30
CA CYS A 30 -3.44 8.49 1.54
C CYS A 30 -4.75 9.27 1.44
N TRP A 31 -4.74 10.38 0.70
CA TRP A 31 -5.88 11.29 0.62
C TRP A 31 -6.76 11.07 -0.61
N LEU A 32 -6.16 10.71 -1.75
CA LEU A 32 -6.88 10.56 -3.01
C LEU A 32 -7.00 9.09 -3.42
N ALA A 33 -5.91 8.46 -3.88
CA ALA A 33 -6.00 7.19 -4.58
C ALA A 33 -6.51 6.03 -3.71
N GLY A 34 -5.90 5.79 -2.55
CA GLY A 34 -6.33 4.72 -1.65
C GLY A 34 -7.72 4.95 -1.06
N THR A 35 -8.12 6.22 -0.85
CA THR A 35 -9.50 6.52 -0.42
C THR A 35 -10.51 6.26 -1.53
N ALA A 36 -10.22 6.69 -2.76
CA ALA A 36 -11.07 6.44 -3.91
C ALA A 36 -11.21 4.94 -4.20
N TRP A 37 -10.12 4.17 -4.04
CA TRP A 37 -10.13 2.72 -4.14
C TRP A 37 -10.99 2.06 -3.06
N ARG A 38 -10.83 2.44 -1.79
CA ARG A 38 -11.66 1.94 -0.68
C ARG A 38 -13.15 2.15 -0.93
N GLU A 39 -13.49 3.31 -1.46
CA GLU A 39 -14.88 3.71 -1.74
C GLU A 39 -15.41 3.15 -3.07
N GLY A 40 -14.68 2.23 -3.72
CA GLY A 40 -15.13 1.53 -4.93
C GLY A 40 -15.14 2.38 -6.20
N ARG A 41 -14.50 3.55 -6.19
CA ARG A 41 -14.42 4.44 -7.37
C ARG A 41 -13.26 4.12 -8.29
N VAL A 42 -12.28 3.39 -7.79
CA VAL A 42 -11.13 2.88 -8.54
C VAL A 42 -11.16 1.37 -8.45
N SER A 43 -10.92 0.70 -9.58
CA SER A 43 -10.91 -0.75 -9.63
C SER A 43 -9.61 -1.34 -9.08
N ASP A 44 -9.67 -2.58 -8.62
CA ASP A 44 -8.49 -3.35 -8.21
C ASP A 44 -7.49 -3.48 -9.36
N ALA A 45 -8.00 -3.61 -10.60
CA ALA A 45 -7.18 -3.70 -11.80
C ALA A 45 -6.37 -2.41 -12.06
N THR A 46 -6.90 -1.24 -11.71
CA THR A 46 -6.17 0.03 -11.83
C THR A 46 -4.96 0.05 -10.91
N ILE A 47 -5.15 -0.27 -9.62
CA ILE A 47 -4.05 -0.25 -8.64
C ILE A 47 -3.04 -1.36 -8.93
N LEU A 48 -3.49 -2.54 -9.37
CA LEU A 48 -2.62 -3.63 -9.80
C LEU A 48 -1.80 -3.29 -11.05
N ARG A 49 -2.32 -2.43 -11.94
CA ARG A 49 -1.54 -1.91 -13.07
C ARG A 49 -0.42 -1.00 -12.58
N TRP A 50 -0.67 -0.13 -11.61
CA TRP A 50 0.37 0.75 -11.05
C TRP A 50 1.50 -0.04 -10.39
N SER A 51 1.20 -1.18 -9.75
CA SER A 51 2.24 -2.04 -9.17
C SER A 51 3.14 -2.73 -10.20
N ARG A 52 2.88 -2.57 -11.50
CA ARG A 52 3.69 -3.12 -12.60
C ARG A 52 4.34 -2.03 -13.45
N SER A 53 4.29 -0.78 -12.99
CA SER A 53 4.88 0.36 -13.69
C SER A 53 6.41 0.31 -13.65
N ASP A 54 7.07 0.77 -14.72
CA ASP A 54 8.51 0.98 -14.74
C ASP A 54 8.92 2.14 -13.81
N ASP A 55 8.01 3.06 -13.52
CA ASP A 55 8.20 4.16 -12.58
C ASP A 55 8.02 3.69 -11.13
N LEU A 56 9.09 3.84 -10.34
CA LEU A 56 9.13 3.48 -8.92
C LEU A 56 8.06 4.19 -8.09
N TRP A 57 7.68 5.41 -8.45
CA TRP A 57 6.70 6.21 -7.72
C TRP A 57 5.29 5.68 -7.93
N TRP A 58 4.98 5.15 -9.13
CA TRP A 58 3.73 4.43 -9.37
C TRP A 58 3.69 3.06 -8.68
N ARG A 59 4.82 2.33 -8.62
CA ARG A 59 4.91 1.09 -7.83
C ARG A 59 4.70 1.37 -6.34
N ARG A 60 5.36 2.40 -5.79
CA ARG A 60 5.12 2.87 -4.42
C ARG A 60 3.67 3.29 -4.23
N ALA A 61 3.09 4.03 -5.18
CA ALA A 61 1.72 4.50 -5.10
C ALA A 61 0.71 3.34 -4.99
N ALA A 62 0.96 2.24 -5.70
CA ALA A 62 0.14 1.03 -5.59
C ALA A 62 0.15 0.48 -4.16
N VAL A 63 1.34 0.34 -3.57
CA VAL A 63 1.48 -0.17 -2.20
C VAL A 63 0.88 0.78 -1.17
N VAL A 64 1.18 2.08 -1.24
CA VAL A 64 0.67 3.05 -0.26
C VAL A 64 -0.84 3.25 -0.39
N SER A 65 -1.43 3.02 -1.56
CA SER A 65 -2.89 3.01 -1.74
C SER A 65 -3.60 1.93 -0.91
N THR A 66 -2.89 0.91 -0.43
CA THR A 66 -3.44 -0.08 0.52
C THR A 66 -3.56 0.48 1.94
N VAL A 67 -2.79 1.52 2.30
CA VAL A 67 -2.75 2.06 3.67
C VAL A 67 -4.10 2.63 4.12
N PRO A 68 -4.83 3.43 3.31
CA PRO A 68 -6.19 3.87 3.65
C PRO A 68 -7.21 2.74 3.81
N LEU A 69 -6.95 1.54 3.26
CA LEU A 69 -7.81 0.37 3.49
C LEU A 69 -7.69 -0.13 4.93
N ASN A 70 -6.51 0.03 5.54
CA ASN A 70 -6.15 -0.55 6.83
C ASN A 70 -6.01 0.48 7.97
N LEU A 71 -5.90 1.78 7.69
CA LEU A 71 -5.83 2.79 8.75
C LEU A 71 -7.22 3.26 9.21
N LYS A 72 -7.57 2.97 10.46
CA LYS A 72 -8.81 3.46 11.10
C LYS A 72 -8.99 4.97 11.00
N SER A 73 -7.92 5.75 11.23
CA SER A 73 -7.93 7.22 11.13
C SER A 73 -8.20 7.75 9.72
N ARG A 74 -8.16 6.87 8.70
CA ARG A 74 -8.50 7.20 7.32
C ARG A 74 -9.85 6.62 6.89
N GLY A 75 -10.56 5.92 7.77
CA GLY A 75 -11.80 5.20 7.44
C GLY A 75 -11.58 3.76 6.97
N GLY A 76 -10.36 3.21 7.13
CA GLY A 76 -10.05 1.83 6.82
C GLY A 76 -10.63 0.86 7.84
N LEU A 77 -11.15 -0.27 7.34
CA LEU A 77 -11.74 -1.36 8.13
C LEU A 77 -10.95 -2.67 8.00
N GLY A 78 -9.77 -2.61 7.37
CA GLY A 78 -8.94 -3.77 7.06
C GLY A 78 -9.34 -4.42 5.74
N ASP A 79 -8.38 -4.63 4.85
CA ASP A 79 -8.58 -5.37 3.60
C ASP A 79 -7.38 -6.27 3.33
N THR A 80 -7.40 -7.47 3.92
CA THR A 80 -6.30 -8.43 3.82
C THR A 80 -6.05 -8.83 2.36
N LYS A 81 -7.11 -9.12 1.59
CA LYS A 81 -6.98 -9.65 0.24
C LYS A 81 -6.28 -8.65 -0.68
N ARG A 82 -6.79 -7.41 -0.76
CA ARG A 82 -6.20 -6.40 -1.64
C ARG A 82 -4.79 -6.03 -1.21
N THR A 83 -4.56 -5.88 0.09
CA THR A 83 -3.24 -5.51 0.62
C THR A 83 -2.18 -6.55 0.27
N LEU A 84 -2.45 -7.84 0.53
CA LEU A 84 -1.49 -8.90 0.26
C LEU A 84 -1.29 -9.18 -1.23
N VAL A 85 -2.31 -8.99 -2.08
CA VAL A 85 -2.16 -9.08 -3.54
C VAL A 85 -1.14 -8.05 -4.05
N ILE A 86 -1.26 -6.79 -3.61
CA ILE A 86 -0.31 -5.74 -4.02
C ILE A 86 1.08 -6.00 -3.45
N CYS A 87 1.21 -6.33 -2.16
CA CYS A 87 2.52 -6.62 -1.55
C CYS A 87 3.22 -7.82 -2.22
N ARG A 88 2.47 -8.86 -2.59
CA ARG A 88 3.00 -10.03 -3.31
C ARG A 88 3.52 -9.67 -4.69
N THR A 89 2.82 -8.79 -5.40
CA THR A 89 3.21 -8.36 -6.76
C THR A 89 4.56 -7.64 -6.76
N LEU A 90 4.88 -6.95 -5.67
CA LEU A 90 6.09 -6.13 -5.52
C LEU A 90 7.10 -6.73 -4.54
N ILE A 91 6.96 -8.01 -4.17
CA ILE A 91 7.79 -8.62 -3.11
C ILE A 91 9.29 -8.65 -3.46
N HIS A 92 9.60 -8.74 -4.76
CA HIS A 92 10.95 -8.74 -5.32
C HIS A 92 11.43 -7.36 -5.76
N ASP A 93 10.70 -6.28 -5.47
CA ASP A 93 11.12 -4.93 -5.85
C ASP A 93 12.38 -4.53 -5.07
N GLU A 94 13.44 -4.16 -5.79
CA GLU A 94 14.74 -3.79 -5.23
C GLU A 94 14.76 -2.36 -4.69
N GLU A 95 13.80 -1.52 -5.08
CA GLU A 95 13.74 -0.13 -4.66
C GLU A 95 13.41 -0.01 -3.18
N VAL A 96 14.34 0.55 -2.40
CA VAL A 96 14.17 0.74 -0.95
C VAL A 96 12.90 1.55 -0.63
N MET A 97 12.51 2.49 -1.50
CA MET A 97 11.28 3.25 -1.33
C MET A 97 10.03 2.38 -1.51
N VAL A 98 10.01 1.41 -2.42
CA VAL A 98 8.88 0.48 -2.54
C VAL A 98 8.87 -0.50 -1.36
N GLN A 99 10.03 -1.02 -0.96
CA GLN A 99 10.16 -1.92 0.21
C GLN A 99 9.66 -1.26 1.50
N LYS A 100 10.00 0.01 1.75
CA LYS A 100 9.46 0.78 2.90
C LYS A 100 7.94 0.91 2.86
N ALA A 101 7.36 1.06 1.66
CA ALA A 101 5.91 1.08 1.52
C ALA A 101 5.30 -0.30 1.83
N ILE A 102 5.93 -1.40 1.42
CA ILE A 102 5.48 -2.78 1.73
C ILE A 102 5.49 -3.01 3.25
N SER A 103 6.58 -2.61 3.93
CA SER A 103 6.64 -2.62 5.40
C SER A 103 5.47 -1.86 6.01
N TRP A 104 5.19 -0.66 5.53
CA TRP A 104 4.09 0.16 6.06
C TRP A 104 2.72 -0.51 5.83
N ALA A 105 2.45 -0.98 4.62
CA ALA A 105 1.22 -1.70 4.27
C ALA A 105 0.99 -2.89 5.21
N LEU A 106 1.97 -3.78 5.35
CA LEU A 106 1.89 -4.95 6.22
C LEU A 106 1.70 -4.57 7.69
N ARG A 107 2.44 -3.58 8.21
CA ARG A 107 2.29 -3.11 9.60
C ARG A 107 0.91 -2.51 9.87
N THR A 108 0.30 -1.84 8.88
CA THR A 108 -1.08 -1.33 9.02
C THR A 108 -2.12 -2.43 8.94
N LEU A 109 -1.81 -3.56 8.31
CA LEU A 109 -2.69 -4.73 8.23
C LEU A 109 -2.66 -5.58 9.52
N VAL A 110 -1.56 -5.59 10.27
CA VAL A 110 -1.40 -6.39 11.51
C VAL A 110 -2.61 -6.30 12.47
N PRO A 111 -3.15 -5.11 12.81
CA PRO A 111 -4.30 -5.02 13.73
C PRO A 111 -5.59 -5.69 13.23
N TRP A 112 -5.68 -5.98 11.94
CA TRP A 112 -6.86 -6.59 11.31
C TRP A 112 -6.68 -8.08 11.09
N ASN A 113 -5.49 -8.49 10.65
CA ASN A 113 -5.22 -9.89 10.34
C ASN A 113 -3.75 -10.25 10.56
N GLN A 114 -3.36 -10.33 11.83
CA GLN A 114 -2.01 -10.70 12.24
C GLN A 114 -1.57 -12.05 11.64
N LYS A 115 -2.43 -13.08 11.70
CA LYS A 115 -2.13 -14.41 11.18
C LYS A 115 -1.81 -14.41 9.68
N ALA A 116 -2.54 -13.63 8.88
CA ALA A 116 -2.26 -13.52 7.45
C ALA A 116 -0.93 -12.82 7.17
N VAL A 117 -0.55 -11.82 7.97
CA VAL A 117 0.76 -11.16 7.85
C VAL A 117 1.89 -12.14 8.23
N GLU A 118 1.74 -12.89 9.32
CA GLU A 118 2.72 -13.92 9.72
C GLU A 118 2.87 -15.00 8.64
N ALA A 119 1.77 -15.49 8.10
CA ALA A 119 1.77 -16.46 6.99
C ALA A 119 2.46 -15.89 5.75
N PHE A 120 2.19 -14.63 5.40
CA PHE A 120 2.84 -13.95 4.29
C PHE A 120 4.36 -13.83 4.50
N LEU A 121 4.82 -13.43 5.69
CA LEU A 121 6.25 -13.35 6.00
C LEU A 121 6.94 -14.72 5.93
N LYS A 122 6.26 -15.78 6.37
CA LYS A 122 6.77 -17.15 6.31
C LYS A 122 6.85 -17.66 4.87
N GLU A 123 5.81 -17.42 4.08
CA GLU A 123 5.75 -17.81 2.67
C GLU A 123 6.85 -17.15 1.84
N HIS A 124 7.17 -15.88 2.13
CA HIS A 124 8.14 -15.08 1.38
C HIS A 124 9.47 -14.89 2.12
N SER A 125 9.86 -15.82 3.01
CA SER A 125 11.02 -15.62 3.89
C SER A 125 12.36 -15.45 3.17
N GLU A 126 12.47 -16.00 1.96
CA GLU A 126 13.68 -15.95 1.12
C GLU A 126 13.70 -14.74 0.17
N SER A 127 12.53 -14.23 -0.21
CA SER A 127 12.39 -13.13 -1.18
C SER A 127 12.19 -11.77 -0.52
N ILE A 128 11.62 -11.74 0.69
CA ILE A 128 11.27 -10.48 1.34
C ILE A 128 12.51 -9.71 1.79
N SER A 129 12.53 -8.41 1.53
CA SER A 129 13.61 -7.53 1.98
C SER A 129 13.85 -7.63 3.50
N PRO A 130 15.13 -7.71 3.95
CA PRO A 130 15.47 -7.73 5.37
C PRO A 130 14.90 -6.53 6.15
N LEU A 131 14.77 -5.37 5.51
CA LEU A 131 14.14 -4.18 6.10
C LEU A 131 12.68 -4.47 6.45
N VAL A 132 11.92 -5.00 5.50
CA VAL A 132 10.49 -5.30 5.68
C VAL A 132 10.32 -6.34 6.76
N ARG A 133 11.09 -7.44 6.72
CA ARG A 133 11.04 -8.49 7.74
C ARG A 133 11.28 -7.92 9.14
N ARG A 134 12.35 -7.14 9.33
CA ARG A 134 12.70 -6.56 10.63
C ARG A 134 11.59 -5.64 11.16
N GLU A 135 11.09 -4.73 10.34
CA GLU A 135 10.11 -3.73 10.79
C GLU A 135 8.74 -4.35 11.06
N VAL A 136 8.28 -5.28 10.21
CA VAL A 136 7.00 -5.96 10.41
C VAL A 136 7.09 -6.90 11.61
N PHE A 137 8.20 -7.63 11.78
CA PHE A 137 8.39 -8.48 12.96
C PHE A 137 8.40 -7.68 14.27
N ARG A 138 9.08 -6.52 14.31
CA ARG A 138 9.01 -5.59 15.46
C ARG A 138 7.57 -5.17 15.77
N LYS A 139 6.76 -4.92 14.74
CA LYS A 139 5.34 -4.58 14.93
C LYS A 139 4.54 -5.74 15.52
N LEU A 140 4.78 -6.96 15.03
CA LEU A 140 4.14 -8.19 15.52
C LEU A 140 4.48 -8.48 16.98
N THR A 141 5.73 -8.26 17.40
CA THR A 141 6.17 -8.57 18.77
C THR A 141 5.85 -7.48 19.79
N THR A 142 5.95 -6.21 19.41
CA THR A 142 5.81 -5.10 20.38
C THR A 142 4.44 -4.42 20.35
N GLY A 143 3.67 -4.59 19.29
CA GLY A 143 2.39 -3.88 19.08
C GLY A 143 2.51 -2.36 18.89
N LYS A 144 3.69 -1.76 19.09
CA LYS A 144 3.90 -0.30 19.09
C LYS A 144 3.73 0.32 17.69
N LYS A 145 3.31 1.58 17.63
CA LYS A 145 3.51 2.41 16.42
C LYS A 145 4.95 2.93 16.49
N ASN A 146 5.73 2.77 15.42
CA ASN A 146 7.02 3.44 15.32
C ASN A 146 6.81 4.95 15.35
#